data_AF-A0A382TY12-F1
#
_entry.id   AF-A0A382TY12-F1
#
_cell.length_a   1.000
_cell.length_b   1.000
_cell.length_c   1.000
_cell.angle_alpha   90.00
_cell.angle_beta   90.00
_cell.angle_gamma   90.00
#
_symmetry.space_group_name_H-M   'P 1'
#
loop_
_entity.id
_entity.type
_entity.pdbx_description
1 polymer ?
#
loop_
_entity_poly.entity_id
_entity_poly.type
_entity_poly.pdbx_seq_one_letter_code
_entity_poly.pdbx_strand_id
1 'polypeptide(L)' 'VNLAPVATEIELKRKDRIFAIKFEDGAQYDLSYEFLRVHSPSAEVQGHKPSEAVLQVGKK' A
#
# COMPACT_ATOMS: atom_id res chain seq x y z
N VAL A 1 -23.73 1.26 -2.51
CA VAL A 1 -22.96 2.30 -1.78
C VAL A 1 -21.59 1.72 -1.46
N ASN A 2 -20.50 2.41 -1.78
CA ASN A 2 -19.17 1.96 -1.36
C ASN A 2 -19.08 2.20 0.15
N LEU A 3 -18.90 1.14 0.93
CA LEU A 3 -18.88 1.17 2.40
C LEU A 3 -17.47 1.39 2.96
N ALA A 4 -16.45 1.56 2.10
CA ALA A 4 -15.09 1.80 2.56
C ALA A 4 -14.98 3.19 3.23
N PRO A 5 -14.32 3.28 4.39
CA PRO A 5 -14.13 4.56 5.07
C PRO A 5 -13.24 5.49 4.22
N VAL A 6 -13.53 6.79 4.23
CA VAL A 6 -12.73 7.77 3.48
C VAL A 6 -11.46 8.09 4.26
N ALA A 7 -10.35 8.24 3.55
CA ALA A 7 -9.09 8.69 4.14
C ALA A 7 -9.19 10.18 4.48
N THR A 8 -8.91 10.53 5.74
CA THR A 8 -8.95 11.91 6.25
C THR A 8 -7.59 12.58 6.28
N GLU A 9 -6.52 11.81 6.43
CA GLU A 9 -5.15 12.31 6.49
C GLU A 9 -4.18 11.33 5.86
N ILE A 10 -3.22 11.88 5.11
CA ILE A 10 -2.14 11.13 4.47
C ILE A 10 -0.82 11.87 4.73
N GLU A 11 0.16 11.15 5.26
CA GLU A 11 1.49 11.67 5.51
C GLU A 11 2.57 10.72 4.97
N LEU A 12 3.58 11.30 4.31
CA LEU A 12 4.73 10.56 3.79
C LEU A 12 5.98 10.83 4.65
N LYS A 13 6.26 9.91 5.59
CA LYS A 13 7.44 9.95 6.46
C LYS A 13 8.66 9.40 5.72
N ARG A 14 9.24 10.23 4.85
CA ARG A 14 10.31 9.82 3.90
C ARG A 14 11.56 9.26 4.58
N LYS A 15 11.97 9.84 5.71
CA LYS A 15 13.16 9.40 6.47
C LYS A 15 13.01 7.95 6.93
N ASP A 16 11.83 7.62 7.45
CA ASP A 16 11.49 6.31 8.00
C ASP A 16 10.92 5.35 6.94
N ARG A 17 10.70 5.84 5.71
CA ARG A 17 10.09 5.09 4.58
C ARG A 17 8.71 4.52 4.94
N ILE A 18 7.91 5.34 5.62
CA ILE A 18 6.54 5.01 6.04
C ILE A 18 5.54 5.93 5.32
N PHE A 19 4.44 5.34 4.91
CA PHE A 19 3.22 6.00 4.48
C PHE A 19 2.18 5.85 5.58
N ALA A 20 1.85 6.95 6.26
CA ALA A 20 0.82 6.97 7.30
C ALA A 20 -0.51 7.41 6.70
N ILE A 21 -1.59 6.71 7.04
CA ILE A 21 -2.94 7.01 6.59
C ILE A 21 -3.92 6.88 7.75
N LYS A 22 -4.86 7.83 7.84
CA LYS A 22 -5.97 7.83 8.79
C LYS A 22 -7.30 7.86 8.05
N PHE A 23 -8.29 7.21 8.64
CA PHE A 23 -9.64 7.08 8.10
C PHE A 23 -10.68 7.74 9.00
N GLU A 24 -11.86 8.06 8.45
CA GLU A 24 -12.96 8.73 9.17
C GLU A 24 -13.49 7.91 10.37
N ASP A 25 -13.35 6.60 10.33
CA ASP A 25 -13.72 5.68 11.41
C ASP A 25 -12.69 5.62 12.56
N GLY A 26 -11.61 6.39 12.45
CA GLY A 26 -10.51 6.43 13.41
C GLY A 26 -9.43 5.38 13.17
N ALA A 27 -9.56 4.52 12.15
CA ALA A 27 -8.50 3.58 11.82
C ALA A 27 -7.24 4.32 11.32
N GLN A 28 -6.07 3.89 11.78
CA GLN A 28 -4.79 4.45 11.39
C GLN A 28 -3.81 3.32 11.06
N TYR A 29 -3.07 3.49 9.97
CA TYR A 29 -2.06 2.53 9.52
C TYR A 29 -0.78 3.24 9.09
N ASP A 30 0.34 2.66 9.50
CA ASP A 30 1.67 3.04 9.06
C ASP A 30 2.20 1.92 8.14
N LEU A 31 2.20 2.18 6.84
CA LEU A 31 2.57 1.21 5.80
C LEU A 31 4.01 1.46 5.35
N SER A 32 4.86 0.43 5.40
CA SER A 32 6.21 0.57 4.88
C SER A 32 6.21 0.66 3.35
N TYR A 33 7.18 1.38 2.80
CA TYR A 33 7.33 1.45 1.33
C TYR A 33 7.58 0.08 0.71
N GLU A 34 8.27 -0.82 1.43
CA GLU A 34 8.47 -2.20 0.99
C GLU A 34 7.13 -2.91 0.86
N PHE A 35 6.27 -2.83 1.88
CA PHE A 35 4.94 -3.43 1.87
C PHE A 35 4.13 -2.95 0.67
N LEU A 36 4.08 -1.63 0.43
CA LEU A 36 3.36 -1.06 -0.71
C LEU A 36 3.88 -1.53 -2.06
N ARG A 37 5.21 -1.71 -2.20
CA ARG A 37 5.83 -2.19 -3.45
C ARG A 37 5.60 -3.68 -3.68
N VAL A 38 5.66 -4.48 -2.63
CA VAL A 38 5.43 -5.93 -2.69
C VAL A 38 3.96 -6.24 -2.98
N HIS A 39 3.04 -5.47 -2.41
CA HIS A 39 1.59 -5.65 -2.56
C HIS A 39 0.96 -4.69 -3.58
N SER A 40 1.76 -4.08 -4.45
CA SER A 40 1.24 -3.18 -5.47
C SER A 40 0.25 -3.92 -6.39
N PRO A 41 -0.90 -3.32 -6.72
CA PRO A 41 -1.86 -3.90 -7.66
C PRO A 41 -1.43 -3.72 -9.14
N SER A 42 -0.24 -3.15 -9.40
CA SER A 42 0.27 -2.98 -10.78
C SER A 42 0.49 -4.33 -11.47
N ALA A 43 0.31 -4.37 -12.79
CA ALA A 43 0.61 -5.53 -13.62
C ALA A 43 2.09 -5.93 -13.55
N GLU A 44 3.01 -4.99 -13.28
CA GLU A 44 4.43 -5.29 -13.07
C GLU A 44 4.68 -6.20 -11.85
N VAL A 45 3.74 -6.22 -10.90
CA VAL A 45 3.83 -7.00 -9.66
C VAL A 45 2.89 -8.20 -9.69
N GLN A 46 1.63 -8.00 -10.07
CA GLN A 46 0.58 -9.05 -10.06
C GLN A 46 0.48 -9.82 -11.38
N GLY A 47 1.04 -9.29 -12.48
CA GLY A 47 0.72 -9.75 -13.82
C GLY A 47 -0.72 -9.40 -14.24
N HIS A 48 -1.09 -9.70 -15.49
CA HIS A 48 -2.48 -9.57 -15.95
C HIS A 48 -3.32 -10.82 -15.63
N LYS A 49 -2.66 -11.93 -15.32
CA LYS A 49 -3.22 -13.20 -14.85
C LYS A 49 -2.53 -13.62 -13.54
N PRO A 50 -3.21 -14.36 -12.65
CA PRO A 50 -2.60 -14.81 -11.38
C PRO A 50 -1.29 -15.60 -11.58
N SER A 51 -1.17 -16.34 -12.68
CA SER A 51 0.02 -17.12 -13.03
C SER A 51 1.24 -16.26 -13.41
N GLU A 52 1.02 -14.96 -13.67
CA GLU A 52 2.05 -14.00 -14.07
C GLU A 52 2.54 -13.17 -12.87
N ALA A 53 2.02 -13.40 -11.66
CA ALA A 53 2.48 -12.75 -10.45
C ALA A 53 3.94 -13.16 -10.14
N VAL A 54 4.79 -12.17 -9.90
CA VAL A 54 6.24 -12.39 -9.67
C VAL A 54 6.57 -12.17 -8.21
N LEU A 55 7.39 -13.06 -7.63
CA LEU A 55 7.93 -12.88 -6.28
C LEU A 55 8.77 -11.60 -6.22
N GLN A 56 8.37 -10.68 -5.35
CA GLN A 56 9.07 -9.42 -5.15
C GLN A 56 10.19 -9.59 -4.12
N VAL A 57 11.44 -9.29 -4.51
CA VAL A 57 12.62 -9.36 -3.62
C VAL A 57 13.35 -8.01 -3.59
N GLY A 58 13.95 -7.68 -2.43
CA GLY A 58 14.87 -6.54 -2.27
C GLY A 58 14.23 -5.14 -2.35
N LYS A 59 12.93 -5.00 -2.06
CA LYS A 59 12.19 -3.74 -2.24
C LYS A 59 12.35 -2.76 -1.06
N LYS A 60 13.48 -2.05 -0.97
CA LYS A 60 13.73 -1.07 0.10
C LYS A 60 13.22 0.34 -0.19
#